data_AF-A0AAV8Z4J2-F1
#
_entry.id   AF-A0AAV8Z4J2-F1
#
_cell.length_a   1.000
_cell.length_b   1.000
_cell.length_c   1.000
_cell.angle_alpha   90.00
_cell.angle_beta   90.00
_cell.angle_gamma   90.00
#
_symmetry.space_group_name_H-M   'P 1'
#
loop_
_entity.id
_entity.type
_entity.pdbx_description
1 polymer ?
#
loop_
_entity_poly.entity_id
_entity_poly.type
_entity_poly.pdbx_seq_one_letter_code
_entity_poly.pdbx_strand_id
1 'polypeptide(L)'
;MNKALISEFTKYVDKKEAFITSQVYLEICELKRYFDVTYSFNAALNKITISAKKDKSGPAVSQDTVFLVIVHSDSTCVYYQLTSGLSKPTDATAKHLKENKQEKLDGDIRKNRELIQHAALLGVNVTLKQNQKKETKK
;
A
#
# COMPACT_ATOMS: atom_id res chain seq x y z
N MET A 1 2.52 27.24 -2.46
CA MET A 1 2.22 26.36 -3.62
C MET A 1 2.94 26.90 -4.85
N ASN A 2 3.69 26.05 -5.57
CA ASN A 2 4.60 26.47 -6.62
C ASN A 2 3.85 26.76 -7.94
N LYS A 3 3.64 28.05 -8.23
CA LYS A 3 2.90 28.50 -9.42
C LYS A 3 3.60 28.15 -10.74
N ALA A 4 4.93 28.11 -10.75
CA ALA A 4 5.71 27.79 -11.96
C ALA A 4 5.47 26.32 -12.37
N LEU A 5 5.56 25.39 -11.42
CA LEU A 5 5.34 23.97 -11.68
C LEU A 5 3.91 23.68 -12.15
N ILE A 6 2.91 24.35 -11.56
CA ILE A 6 1.52 24.23 -12.01
C ILE A 6 1.38 24.72 -13.45
N SER A 7 1.99 25.86 -13.79
CA SER A 7 1.94 26.40 -15.15
C SER A 7 2.62 25.48 -16.17
N GLU A 8 3.64 24.73 -15.74
CA GLU A 8 4.33 23.74 -16.56
C GLU A 8 3.43 22.53 -16.84
N PHE A 9 2.79 21.95 -15.82
CA PHE A 9 1.88 20.82 -16.00
C PHE A 9 0.58 21.18 -16.72
N THR A 10 0.12 22.43 -16.60
CA THR A 10 -1.08 22.92 -17.31
C THR A 10 -0.89 22.93 -18.83
N LYS A 11 0.35 22.82 -19.33
CA LYS A 11 0.62 22.67 -20.78
C LYS A 11 0.16 21.31 -21.32
N TYR A 12 0.04 20.31 -20.46
CA TYR A 12 -0.25 18.93 -20.83
C TYR A 12 -1.63 18.46 -20.38
N VAL A 13 -2.10 18.93 -19.21
CA VAL A 13 -3.34 18.46 -18.58
C VAL A 13 -4.16 19.62 -18.00
N ASP A 14 -5.41 19.33 -17.64
CA ASP A 14 -6.31 20.30 -17.02
C ASP A 14 -5.74 20.89 -15.72
N LYS A 15 -6.15 22.12 -15.41
CA LYS A 15 -5.70 22.85 -14.21
C LYS A 15 -5.84 22.05 -12.90
N LYS A 16 -6.90 21.23 -12.77
CA LYS A 16 -7.12 20.36 -11.61
C LYS A 16 -6.07 19.25 -11.53
N GLU A 17 -5.79 18.59 -12.65
CA GLU A 17 -4.79 17.53 -12.71
C GLU A 17 -3.38 18.09 -12.55
N ALA A 18 -3.09 19.25 -13.14
CA ALA A 18 -1.83 19.96 -12.95
C ALA A 18 -1.60 20.32 -11.48
N PHE A 19 -2.65 20.79 -10.79
CA PHE A 19 -2.61 21.05 -9.35
C PHE A 19 -2.27 19.78 -8.56
N ILE A 20 -3.04 18.69 -8.77
CA ILE A 20 -2.84 17.41 -8.07
C ILE A 20 -1.43 16.88 -8.33
N THR A 21 -0.99 16.88 -9.58
CA THR A 21 0.34 16.41 -10.00
C THR A 21 1.44 17.25 -9.33
N SER A 22 1.28 18.58 -9.28
CA SER A 22 2.24 19.47 -8.61
C SER A 22 2.36 19.20 -7.11
N GLN A 23 1.24 18.89 -6.45
CA GLN A 23 1.23 18.57 -5.03
C GLN A 23 1.95 17.24 -4.75
N VAL A 24 1.61 16.21 -5.51
CA VAL A 24 2.25 14.89 -5.40
C VAL A 24 3.76 14.99 -5.70
N TYR A 25 4.14 15.73 -6.74
CA TYR A 25 5.54 15.92 -7.12
C TYR A 25 6.36 16.56 -5.99
N LEU A 26 5.85 17.65 -5.42
CA LEU A 26 6.52 18.34 -4.30
C LEU A 26 6.60 17.45 -3.05
N GLU A 27 5.54 16.71 -2.73
CA GLU A 27 5.55 15.79 -1.59
C GLU A 27 6.60 14.67 -1.75
N ILE A 28 6.73 14.11 -2.95
CA ILE A 28 7.74 13.08 -3.24
C ILE A 28 9.16 13.66 -3.08
N CYS A 29 9.38 14.89 -3.56
CA CYS A 29 10.67 15.58 -3.49
C CYS A 29 11.04 16.00 -2.05
N GLU A 30 10.14 16.70 -1.37
CA GLU A 30 10.44 17.41 -0.12
C GLU A 30 10.17 16.56 1.13
N LEU A 31 9.04 15.83 1.16
CA LEU A 31 8.62 15.08 2.34
C LEU A 31 9.15 13.64 2.31
N LYS A 32 8.98 12.95 1.18
CA LYS A 32 9.45 11.56 1.06
C LYS A 32 10.93 11.44 0.69
N ARG A 33 11.57 12.54 0.28
CA ARG A 33 13.01 12.67 0.01
C ARG A 33 13.52 11.66 -1.03
N TYR A 34 12.78 11.48 -2.12
CA TYR A 34 13.28 10.73 -3.28
C TYR A 34 14.38 11.54 -3.98
N PHE A 35 15.44 10.88 -4.46
CA PHE A 35 16.62 11.55 -5.01
C PHE A 35 16.54 11.85 -6.50
N ASP A 36 15.82 11.02 -7.25
CA ASP A 36 15.69 11.13 -8.71
C ASP A 36 14.20 11.09 -9.03
N VAL A 37 13.58 12.26 -9.16
CA VAL A 37 12.16 12.44 -9.48
C VAL A 37 12.06 13.05 -10.86
N THR A 38 11.44 12.32 -11.77
CA THR A 38 11.20 12.72 -13.16
C THR A 38 9.72 12.58 -13.48
N TYR A 39 9.25 13.34 -14.46
CA TYR A 39 7.88 13.22 -14.94
C TYR A 39 7.87 13.09 -16.46
N SER A 40 6.87 12.40 -17.00
CA SER A 40 6.64 12.30 -18.43
C SER A 40 5.15 12.37 -18.73
N PHE A 41 4.80 13.01 -19.85
CA PHE A 41 3.43 13.03 -20.35
C PHE A 41 3.23 11.88 -21.33
N ASN A 42 2.25 11.02 -21.04
CA ASN A 42 1.84 9.96 -21.95
C ASN A 42 0.60 10.43 -22.73
N ALA A 43 0.78 10.75 -24.01
CA ALA A 43 -0.28 11.24 -24.88
C ALA A 43 -1.39 10.20 -25.12
N ALA A 44 -1.07 8.90 -25.13
CA ALA A 44 -2.07 7.85 -25.34
C ALA A 44 -3.03 7.72 -24.16
N LEU A 45 -2.52 7.94 -22.94
CA LEU A 45 -3.34 7.90 -21.72
C LEU A 45 -3.89 9.29 -21.34
N ASN A 46 -3.36 10.35 -21.95
CA ASN A 46 -3.57 11.74 -21.54
C ASN A 46 -3.32 11.95 -20.04
N LYS A 47 -2.20 11.38 -19.54
CA LYS A 47 -1.81 11.45 -18.12
C LYS A 47 -0.34 11.78 -17.95
N ILE A 48 -0.02 12.53 -16.90
CA ILE A 48 1.35 12.71 -16.42
C ILE A 48 1.69 11.53 -15.50
N THR A 49 2.83 10.90 -15.74
CA THR A 49 3.40 9.87 -14.88
C THR A 49 4.61 10.44 -14.17
N ILE A 50 4.70 10.22 -12.85
CA ILE A 50 5.86 10.62 -12.05
C ILE A 50 6.65 9.35 -11.70
N SER A 51 7.91 9.33 -12.10
CA SER A 51 8.86 8.26 -11.81
C SER A 51 9.85 8.76 -10.76
N ALA A 52 10.01 8.00 -9.67
CA ALA A 52 10.86 8.42 -8.56
C ALA A 52 11.75 7.27 -8.06
N LYS A 53 13.03 7.53 -7.80
CA LYS A 53 13.95 6.59 -7.14
C LYS A 53 14.36 7.06 -5.75
N LYS A 54 14.34 6.13 -4.79
CA LYS A 54 14.64 6.40 -3.38
C LYS A 54 16.13 6.24 -3.03
N ASP A 55 16.88 5.46 -3.81
CA ASP A 55 18.29 5.20 -3.56
C ASP A 55 19.17 5.77 -4.68
N LYS A 56 20.39 6.18 -4.35
CA LYS A 56 21.39 6.69 -5.30
C LYS A 56 22.18 5.59 -6.02
N SER A 57 22.00 4.33 -5.64
CA SER A 57 22.86 3.21 -6.04
C SER A 57 22.30 2.41 -7.23
N GLY A 58 23.07 2.39 -8.33
CA GLY A 58 23.13 1.30 -9.31
C GLY A 58 21.89 1.07 -10.20
N PRO A 59 22.04 0.29 -11.31
CA PRO A 59 20.95 0.07 -12.26
C PRO A 59 19.77 -0.62 -11.58
N ALA A 60 18.58 -0.11 -11.88
CA ALA A 60 17.31 -0.53 -11.30
C ALA A 60 17.10 -2.04 -11.48
N VAL A 61 17.06 -2.77 -10.37
CA VAL A 61 16.39 -4.08 -10.36
C VAL A 61 14.93 -3.79 -10.65
N SER A 62 14.43 -4.34 -11.76
CA SER A 62 13.10 -4.13 -12.32
C SER A 62 12.02 -4.57 -11.33
N GLN A 63 11.63 -3.67 -10.44
CA GLN A 63 10.38 -3.71 -9.73
C GLN A 63 9.60 -2.47 -10.16
N ASP A 64 8.86 -2.59 -11.26
CA ASP A 64 7.91 -1.58 -11.73
C ASP A 64 6.75 -1.52 -10.73
N THR A 65 7.00 -0.91 -9.58
CA THR A 65 6.01 -0.66 -8.55
C THR A 65 5.21 0.57 -8.96
N VAL A 66 3.97 0.33 -9.39
CA VAL A 66 3.05 1.41 -9.74
C VAL A 66 2.29 1.82 -8.49
N PHE A 67 2.20 3.12 -8.25
CA PHE A 67 1.42 3.68 -7.14
C PHE A 67 0.25 4.48 -7.69
N LEU A 68 -0.95 4.23 -7.17
CA LEU A 68 -2.09 5.12 -7.29
C LEU A 68 -2.03 6.12 -6.13
N VAL A 69 -2.01 7.42 -6.45
CA VAL A 69 -2.00 8.49 -5.45
C VAL A 69 -3.36 9.16 -5.42
N ILE A 70 -4.00 9.17 -4.25
CA ILE A 70 -5.26 9.87 -4.01
C ILE A 70 -4.96 11.10 -3.18
N VAL A 71 -5.35 12.27 -3.69
CA VAL A 71 -5.19 13.55 -3.01
C VAL A 71 -6.53 14.02 -2.49
N HIS A 72 -6.64 14.15 -1.17
CA HIS A 72 -7.84 14.64 -0.50
C HIS A 72 -7.85 16.18 -0.43
N SER A 73 -9.02 16.78 -0.18
CA SER A 73 -9.18 18.24 -0.16
C SER A 73 -8.42 18.93 0.97
N ASP A 74 -8.10 18.20 2.04
CA ASP A 74 -7.24 18.66 3.15
C ASP A 74 -5.74 18.61 2.82
N SER A 75 -5.39 18.34 1.56
CA SER A 75 -4.03 18.16 1.06
C SER A 75 -3.34 16.85 1.46
N THR A 76 -4.06 15.89 2.05
CA THR A 76 -3.51 14.57 2.35
C THR A 76 -3.32 13.75 1.07
N CYS A 77 -2.11 13.23 0.86
CA CYS A 77 -1.83 12.28 -0.22
C CYS A 77 -1.72 10.85 0.32
N VAL A 78 -2.55 9.94 -0.18
CA VAL A 78 -2.53 8.52 0.16
C VAL A 78 -2.00 7.72 -1.03
N TYR A 79 -0.98 6.90 -0.79
CA TYR A 79 -0.27 6.14 -1.81
C TYR A 79 -0.64 4.66 -1.72
N TYR A 80 -1.33 4.16 -2.74
CA TYR A 80 -1.69 2.76 -2.85
C TYR A 80 -0.76 2.07 -3.85
N GLN A 81 0.01 1.10 -3.37
CA GLN A 81 0.83 0.27 -4.25
C GLN A 81 -0.07 -0.70 -5.02
N LEU A 82 -0.01 -0.65 -6.35
CA LEU A 82 -0.67 -1.60 -7.23
C LEU A 82 0.19 -2.86 -7.37
N THR A 83 -0.44 -4.03 -7.28
CA THR A 83 0.20 -5.34 -7.43
C THR A 83 -0.49 -6.14 -8.53
N SER A 84 0.28 -6.96 -9.25
CA SER A 84 -0.27 -7.91 -10.24
C SER A 84 -0.95 -9.09 -9.52
N GLY A 85 -2.16 -8.85 -9.02
CA GLY A 85 -2.99 -9.86 -8.35
C GLY A 85 -3.14 -9.65 -6.84
N LEU A 86 -3.77 -10.63 -6.20
CA LEU A 86 -4.02 -10.66 -4.75
C LEU A 86 -2.73 -11.09 -4.03
N SER A 87 -2.08 -10.14 -3.37
CA SER A 87 -0.98 -10.44 -2.46
C SER A 87 -1.52 -10.70 -1.05
N LYS A 88 -0.80 -11.51 -0.25
CA LYS A 88 -1.14 -11.68 1.16
C LYS A 88 -1.12 -10.30 1.84
N PRO A 89 -2.12 -9.96 2.67
CA PRO A 89 -2.13 -8.70 3.38
C PRO A 89 -0.81 -8.49 4.11
N THR A 90 -0.14 -7.38 3.83
CA THR A 90 1.06 -7.02 4.59
C THR A 90 0.58 -6.40 5.89
N ASP A 91 0.55 -7.20 6.96
CA ASP A 91 0.21 -6.72 8.30
C ASP A 91 1.07 -5.51 8.65
N ALA A 92 0.41 -4.37 8.84
CA ALA A 92 1.03 -3.12 9.19
C ALA A 92 1.81 -3.26 10.50
N THR A 93 3.10 -2.89 10.45
CA THR A 93 3.90 -2.45 11.61
C THR A 93 3.85 -3.32 12.88
N ALA A 94 4.49 -4.50 12.86
CA ALA A 94 5.25 -5.03 14.00
C ALA A 94 5.98 -6.33 13.60
N LYS A 95 7.21 -6.24 13.09
CA LYS A 95 8.02 -7.44 12.75
C LYS A 95 8.27 -8.36 13.95
N HIS A 96 8.26 -7.83 15.18
CA HIS A 96 8.51 -8.60 16.41
C HIS A 96 7.31 -9.42 16.95
N LEU A 97 6.11 -9.32 16.36
CA LEU A 97 4.93 -10.10 16.76
C LEU A 97 4.61 -11.29 15.83
N LYS A 98 5.38 -11.45 14.75
CA LYS A 98 4.99 -12.27 13.58
C LYS A 98 5.08 -13.77 13.79
N GLU A 99 6.16 -14.25 14.42
CA GLU A 99 6.40 -15.70 14.48
C GLU A 99 5.36 -16.42 15.36
N ASN A 100 4.92 -15.79 16.45
CA ASN A 100 4.09 -16.45 17.44
C ASN A 100 2.59 -16.53 17.05
N LYS A 101 2.08 -15.61 16.21
CA LYS A 101 0.65 -15.61 15.81
C LYS A 101 0.36 -16.66 14.74
N GLN A 102 1.26 -16.82 13.77
CA GLN A 102 1.07 -17.76 12.66
C GLN A 102 1.04 -19.21 13.17
N GLU A 103 2.01 -19.58 14.02
CA GLU A 103 2.07 -20.92 14.62
C GLU A 103 0.87 -21.22 15.52
N LYS A 104 0.37 -20.22 16.25
CA LYS A 104 -0.85 -20.34 17.06
C LYS A 104 -2.08 -20.58 16.20
N LEU A 105 -2.24 -19.82 15.11
CA LEU A 105 -3.34 -19.99 14.17
C LEU A 105 -3.29 -21.37 13.52
N ASP A 106 -2.12 -21.80 13.04
CA ASP A 106 -1.96 -23.14 12.46
C ASP A 106 -2.22 -24.25 13.48
N GLY A 107 -1.81 -24.04 14.73
CA GLY A 107 -2.11 -24.94 15.84
C GLY A 107 -3.61 -25.03 16.14
N ASP A 108 -4.32 -23.91 16.14
CA ASP A 108 -5.77 -23.88 16.41
C ASP A 108 -6.57 -24.45 15.23
N ILE A 109 -6.14 -24.22 14.00
CA ILE A 109 -6.73 -24.86 12.80
C ILE A 109 -6.56 -26.39 12.86
N ARG A 110 -5.37 -26.87 13.24
CA ARG A 110 -5.11 -28.32 13.38
C ARG A 110 -5.99 -28.95 14.46
N LYS A 111 -6.14 -28.29 15.61
CA LYS A 111 -6.98 -28.79 16.73
C LYS A 111 -8.46 -28.82 16.39
N ASN A 112 -8.94 -27.88 15.57
CA ASN A 112 -10.36 -27.76 15.23
C ASN A 112 -10.68 -28.28 13.81
N ARG A 113 -9.79 -29.11 13.22
CA ARG A 113 -9.90 -29.57 11.83
C ARG A 113 -11.25 -30.21 11.51
N GLU A 114 -11.74 -31.10 12.37
CA GLU A 114 -13.01 -31.80 12.14
C GLU A 114 -14.22 -30.86 12.18
N LEU A 115 -14.22 -29.91 13.11
CA LEU A 115 -15.28 -28.93 13.25
C LEU A 115 -15.33 -27.99 12.03
N ILE A 116 -14.16 -27.58 11.53
CA ILE A 116 -14.04 -26.79 10.29
C ILE A 116 -14.53 -27.59 9.07
N GLN A 117 -14.15 -28.87 8.97
CA GLN A 117 -14.57 -29.74 7.87
C GLN A 117 -16.10 -29.94 7.86
N HIS A 118 -16.68 -30.21 9.02
CA HIS A 118 -18.13 -30.39 9.16
C HIS A 118 -18.90 -29.11 8.82
N ALA A 119 -18.41 -27.96 9.29
CA ALA A 119 -19.00 -26.66 8.98
C ALA A 119 -18.92 -26.30 7.50
N ALA A 120 -17.79 -26.60 6.85
CA ALA A 120 -17.63 -26.41 5.42
C ALA A 120 -18.61 -27.26 4.61
N LEU A 121 -18.84 -28.50 5.04
CA LEU A 121 -19.78 -29.42 4.40
C LEU A 121 -21.24 -28.96 4.55
N LEU A 122 -21.57 -28.32 5.68
CA LEU A 122 -22.90 -27.76 5.96
C LEU A 122 -23.08 -26.32 5.47
N GLY A 123 -22.02 -25.67 4.96
CA GLY A 123 -22.05 -24.27 4.55
C GLY A 123 -22.29 -23.27 5.69
N VAL A 124 -21.91 -23.62 6.93
CA VAL A 124 -22.14 -22.80 8.12
C VAL A 124 -20.86 -22.08 8.53
N ASN A 125 -20.97 -20.80 8.88
CA ASN A 125 -19.84 -20.03 9.41
C ASN A 125 -19.49 -20.49 10.83
N VAL A 126 -18.20 -20.73 11.09
CA VAL A 126 -17.70 -21.14 12.40
C VAL A 126 -16.71 -20.12 12.95
N THR A 127 -16.88 -19.76 14.20
CA THR A 127 -15.95 -18.93 14.96
C THR A 127 -15.20 -19.80 15.98
N LEU A 128 -13.88 -19.88 15.86
CA LEU A 128 -13.04 -20.60 16.81
C LEU A 128 -12.87 -19.77 18.09
N LYS A 129 -13.17 -20.36 19.26
CA LYS A 129 -12.98 -19.69 20.56
C LYS A 129 -11.48 -19.60 20.88
N GLN A 130 -10.98 -18.40 21.15
CA GLN A 130 -9.62 -18.21 21.64
C GLN A 130 -9.52 -18.69 23.11
N ASN A 131 -8.49 -19.49 23.41
CA ASN A 131 -8.22 -19.96 24.77
C ASN A 131 -7.96 -18.76 25.69
N GLN A 132 -8.91 -18.47 26.59
CA GLN A 132 -8.69 -17.55 27.70
C GLN A 132 -7.64 -18.16 28.63
N LYS A 133 -6.49 -17.49 28.79
CA LYS A 133 -5.52 -17.85 29.83
C LYS A 133 -6.24 -17.81 31.17
N LYS A 134 -6.33 -18.96 31.86
CA LYS A 134 -6.77 -19.01 33.25
C LYS A 134 -5.76 -18.20 34.07
N GLU A 135 -6.17 -17.06 34.60
CA GLU A 135 -5.43 -16.36 35.64
C GLU A 135 -5.41 -17.25 36.88
N THR A 136 -4.28 -17.91 37.12
CA THR A 136 -4.03 -18.63 38.36
C THR A 136 -3.76 -17.59 39.44
N LYS A 137 -4.78 -17.24 40.23
CA LYS A 137 -4.59 -16.51 41.49
C LYS A 137 -3.80 -17.39 42.45
N LYS A 138 -2.66 -16.91 42.92
CA LYS A 138 -1.97 -17.37 44.12
C LYS A 138 -1.59 -16.16 44.95
#